data_AF-A0A645GTV3-F1
#
_entry.id   AF-A0A645GTV3-F1
#
_cell.length_a   1.000
_cell.length_b   1.000
_cell.length_c   1.000
_cell.angle_alpha   90.00
_cell.angle_beta   90.00
_cell.angle_gamma   90.00
#
_symmetry.space_group_name_H-M   'P 1'
#
loop_
_entity.id
_entity.type
_entity.pdbx_description
1 polymer ?
#
loop_
_entity_poly.entity_id
_entity_poly.type
_entity_poly.pdbx_seq_one_letter_code
_entity_poly.pdbx_strand_id
1 'polypeptide(L)'
;MALGDALDDFYCGRASNFVLAVPEFPWEANRIGASFAPIETRPGEWLLPYHGKQDDRVGYTQSFMLLRECSEGIPRIVARPRARLLYATEPWELEGEFTVPCLFTCSGIRLSDGTLLMGYGAADQKIGLLSVNWDALLKRLRQAAAPASEQSGE
;
A
#
# COMPACT_ATOMS: atom_id res chain seq x y z
N MET A 1 4.50 0.56 -12.87
CA MET A 1 4.14 1.99 -12.86
C MET A 1 4.50 2.57 -14.22
N ALA A 2 3.78 3.60 -14.66
CA ALA A 2 4.10 4.37 -15.86
C ALA A 2 4.61 5.75 -15.44
N LEU A 3 5.66 6.24 -16.09
CA LEU A 3 6.27 7.55 -15.88
C LEU A 3 6.20 8.35 -17.17
N GLY A 4 5.74 9.59 -17.07
CA GLY A 4 5.74 10.57 -18.15
C GLY A 4 6.08 11.95 -17.58
N ASP A 5 6.79 12.76 -18.35
CA ASP A 5 7.17 14.12 -17.98
C ASP A 5 6.03 15.11 -18.30
N ALA A 6 5.17 14.73 -19.23
CA ALA A 6 3.96 15.45 -19.60
C ALA A 6 2.74 14.52 -19.66
N LEU A 7 1.54 15.10 -19.53
CA LEU A 7 0.28 14.35 -19.56
C LEU A 7 0.11 13.57 -20.87
N ASP A 8 0.59 14.10 -21.98
CA ASP A 8 0.47 13.50 -23.30
C ASP A 8 1.38 12.30 -23.52
N ASP A 9 2.41 12.11 -22.69
CA ASP A 9 3.25 10.92 -22.76
C ASP A 9 2.45 9.63 -22.49
N PHE A 10 1.41 9.70 -21.66
CA PHE A 10 0.57 8.56 -21.31
C PHE A 10 -0.37 8.12 -22.44
N TYR A 11 -0.86 9.05 -23.27
CA TYR A 11 -1.78 8.73 -24.37
C TYR A 11 -1.12 8.74 -25.75
N CYS A 12 0.09 9.27 -25.88
CA CYS A 12 0.92 9.17 -27.10
C CYS A 12 1.93 8.01 -27.05
N GLY A 13 1.94 7.20 -25.99
CA GLY A 13 2.81 6.03 -25.89
C GLY A 13 4.29 6.36 -25.66
N ARG A 14 4.60 7.53 -25.09
CA ARG A 14 5.96 7.94 -24.72
C ARG A 14 6.28 7.69 -23.24
N ALA A 15 5.29 7.30 -22.45
CA ALA A 15 5.50 6.94 -21.07
C ALA A 15 6.42 5.71 -20.94
N SER A 16 7.35 5.76 -19.99
CA SER A 16 8.21 4.64 -19.64
C SER A 16 7.53 3.75 -18.61
N ASN A 17 7.59 2.44 -18.80
CA ASN A 17 7.03 1.47 -17.87
C ASN A 17 8.14 0.78 -17.06
N PHE A 18 7.95 0.68 -15.75
CA PHE A 18 8.87 -0.04 -14.88
C PHE A 18 8.15 -0.80 -13.77
N VAL A 19 8.79 -1.85 -13.29
CA VAL A 19 8.35 -2.64 -12.14
C VAL A 19 9.02 -2.09 -10.90
N LEU A 20 8.24 -1.45 -10.01
CA LEU A 20 8.75 -0.92 -8.74
C LEU A 20 8.98 -2.03 -7.72
N ALA A 21 8.08 -3.00 -7.68
CA ALA A 21 8.08 -4.10 -6.72
C ALA A 21 7.50 -5.35 -7.36
N VAL A 22 7.92 -6.50 -6.85
CA VAL A 22 7.32 -7.82 -7.10
C VAL A 22 6.92 -8.47 -5.76
N PRO A 23 6.06 -9.50 -5.76
CA PRO A 23 5.81 -10.29 -4.55
C PRO A 23 7.10 -10.78 -3.88
N GLU A 24 7.19 -10.61 -2.57
CA GLU A 24 8.32 -11.03 -1.74
C GLU A 24 7.86 -11.87 -0.53
N PHE A 25 6.64 -11.61 -0.03
CA PHE A 25 6.10 -12.28 1.15
C PHE A 25 4.93 -13.23 0.83
N PRO A 26 4.68 -14.25 1.68
CA PRO A 26 3.63 -15.25 1.41
C PRO A 26 2.25 -14.65 1.14
N TRP A 27 1.84 -13.64 1.92
CA TRP A 27 0.51 -13.04 1.82
C TRP A 27 0.25 -12.29 0.49
N GLU A 28 1.31 -12.01 -0.26
CA GLU A 28 1.28 -11.30 -1.54
C GLU A 28 1.78 -12.16 -2.71
N ALA A 29 1.97 -13.47 -2.48
CA ALA A 29 2.69 -14.37 -3.39
C ALA A 29 2.10 -14.50 -4.80
N ASN A 30 0.80 -14.23 -5.00
CA ASN A 30 0.19 -14.28 -6.32
C ASN A 30 0.41 -12.99 -7.12
N ARG A 31 0.10 -11.83 -6.50
CA ARG A 31 0.22 -10.52 -7.14
C ARG A 31 0.22 -9.39 -6.12
N ILE A 32 0.77 -8.26 -6.55
CA ILE A 32 0.66 -6.98 -5.87
C ILE A 32 0.26 -5.87 -6.85
N GLY A 33 -0.25 -4.77 -6.30
CA GLY A 33 -0.46 -3.55 -7.07
C GLY A 33 -0.55 -2.31 -6.18
N ALA A 34 -0.17 -1.17 -6.75
CA ALA A 34 -0.36 0.12 -6.08
C ALA A 34 -1.86 0.34 -5.82
N SER A 35 -2.14 1.01 -4.71
CA SER A 35 -3.51 1.37 -4.30
C SER A 35 -3.77 2.84 -4.68
N PHE A 36 -3.96 3.74 -3.71
CA PHE A 36 -4.08 5.17 -3.99
C PHE A 36 -2.72 5.88 -4.15
N ALA A 37 -2.77 7.15 -4.55
CA ALA A 37 -1.59 7.97 -4.81
C ALA A 37 -0.63 8.02 -3.60
N PRO A 38 0.70 8.04 -3.81
CA PRO A 38 1.66 8.17 -2.71
C PRO A 38 1.46 9.45 -1.92
N ILE A 39 1.68 9.38 -0.60
CA ILE A 39 1.60 10.55 0.29
C ILE A 39 3.02 10.89 0.77
N GLU A 40 3.44 12.13 0.57
CA GLU A 40 4.74 12.59 1.08
C GLU A 40 4.77 12.56 2.62
N THR A 41 5.78 11.90 3.18
CA THR A 41 5.97 11.78 4.64
C THR A 41 6.91 12.83 5.18
N ARG A 42 7.93 13.17 4.39
CA ARG A 42 8.93 14.22 4.56
C ARG A 42 9.63 14.40 3.20
N PRO A 43 10.39 15.49 2.99
CA PRO A 43 11.05 15.75 1.71
C PRO A 43 11.75 14.52 1.13
N GLY A 44 11.29 14.07 -0.04
CA GLY A 44 11.86 12.94 -0.78
C GLY A 44 11.57 11.54 -0.21
N GLU A 45 10.68 11.40 0.78
CA GLU A 45 10.22 10.11 1.31
C GLU A 45 8.70 9.98 1.25
N TRP A 46 8.22 8.93 0.60
CA TRP A 46 6.80 8.76 0.26
C TRP A 46 6.24 7.48 0.89
N LEU A 47 4.99 7.55 1.35
CA LEU A 47 4.19 6.39 1.71
C LEU A 47 3.44 5.90 0.48
N LEU A 48 3.72 4.69 0.01
CA LEU A 48 2.98 4.04 -1.08
C LEU A 48 2.08 2.94 -0.49
N PRO A 49 0.75 3.10 -0.50
CA PRO A 49 -0.18 2.02 -0.19
C PRO A 49 -0.20 1.00 -1.33
N TYR A 50 -0.28 -0.28 -0.98
CA TYR A 50 -0.35 -1.34 -1.98
C TYR A 50 -1.17 -2.53 -1.47
N HIS A 51 -1.76 -3.25 -2.42
CA HIS A 51 -2.49 -4.47 -2.15
C HIS A 51 -1.66 -5.69 -2.53
N GLY A 52 -1.93 -6.81 -1.87
CA GLY A 52 -1.36 -8.11 -2.17
C GLY A 52 -2.42 -9.20 -2.04
N LYS A 53 -2.27 -10.23 -2.89
CA LYS A 53 -3.10 -11.43 -2.87
C LYS A 53 -2.19 -12.66 -2.81
N GLN A 54 -2.50 -13.59 -1.93
CA GLN A 54 -1.87 -14.92 -1.90
C GLN A 54 -2.70 -15.93 -2.68
N ASP A 55 -3.94 -16.11 -2.26
CA ASP A 55 -4.92 -17.06 -2.80
C ASP A 55 -6.33 -16.56 -2.46
N ASP A 56 -7.36 -17.29 -2.89
CA ASP A 56 -8.76 -16.90 -2.68
C ASP A 56 -9.24 -17.06 -1.23
N ARG A 57 -8.50 -17.81 -0.39
CA ARG A 57 -8.81 -17.97 1.04
C ARG A 57 -8.28 -16.79 1.85
N VAL A 58 -7.08 -16.33 1.52
CA VAL A 58 -6.47 -15.13 2.13
C VAL A 58 -7.09 -13.85 1.58
N GLY A 59 -7.39 -13.84 0.28
CA GLY A 59 -8.02 -12.71 -0.39
C GLY A 59 -7.09 -11.52 -0.66
N TYR A 60 -7.69 -10.38 -0.99
CA TYR A 60 -7.01 -9.11 -1.22
C TYR A 60 -6.83 -8.37 0.10
N THR A 61 -5.58 -8.08 0.42
CA THR A 61 -5.17 -7.44 1.67
C THR A 61 -4.21 -6.30 1.37
N GLN A 62 -4.00 -5.39 2.32
CA GLN A 62 -3.23 -4.16 2.11
C GLN A 62 -2.02 -4.09 3.04
N SER A 63 -1.01 -3.39 2.55
CA SER A 63 0.09 -2.89 3.36
C SER A 63 0.63 -1.60 2.75
N PHE A 64 1.75 -1.12 3.28
CA PHE A 64 2.38 0.11 2.83
C PHE A 64 3.88 -0.08 2.63
N MET A 65 4.44 0.64 1.66
CA MET A 65 5.87 0.79 1.46
C MET A 65 6.29 2.21 1.81
N LEU A 66 7.48 2.37 2.37
CA LEU A 66 8.17 3.66 2.34
C LEU A 66 9.12 3.67 1.16
N LEU A 67 9.02 4.72 0.35
CA LEU A 67 9.85 4.95 -0.81
C LEU A 67 10.75 6.16 -0.56
N ARG A 68 11.95 6.15 -1.12
CA ARG A 68 12.86 7.29 -1.13
C ARG A 68 13.19 7.68 -2.56
N GLU A 69 13.06 8.96 -2.88
CA GLU A 69 13.47 9.50 -4.17
C GLU A 69 14.95 9.23 -4.44
N CYS A 70 15.29 9.05 -5.71
CA CYS A 70 16.64 8.78 -6.16
C CYS A 70 16.92 9.60 -7.42
N SER A 71 18.17 9.99 -7.62
CA SER A 71 18.62 10.75 -8.79
C SER A 71 18.40 10.02 -10.11
N GLU A 72 18.25 8.70 -10.07
CA GLU A 72 17.97 7.83 -11.22
C GLU A 72 16.50 7.86 -11.67
N GLY A 73 15.64 8.65 -11.01
CA GLY A 73 14.22 8.84 -11.35
C GLY A 73 13.27 7.76 -10.84
N ILE A 74 13.78 6.56 -10.53
CA ILE A 74 13.00 5.48 -9.91
C ILE A 74 13.23 5.48 -8.39
N PRO A 75 12.19 5.60 -7.55
CA PRO A 75 12.37 5.62 -6.11
C PRO A 75 12.75 4.23 -5.57
N ARG A 76 13.52 4.20 -4.48
CA ARG A 76 13.93 2.98 -3.78
C ARG A 76 12.96 2.66 -2.65
N ILE A 77 12.61 1.38 -2.48
CA ILE A 77 11.85 0.92 -1.32
C ILE A 77 12.78 0.88 -0.11
N VAL A 78 12.50 1.68 0.92
CA VAL A 78 13.29 1.76 2.16
C VAL A 78 12.62 1.05 3.33
N ALA A 79 11.32 0.77 3.25
CA ALA A 79 10.62 -0.08 4.21
C ALA A 79 9.47 -0.82 3.52
N ARG A 80 9.33 -2.12 3.81
CA ARG A 80 8.21 -2.95 3.37
C ARG A 80 7.99 -4.04 4.43
N PRO A 81 6.89 -4.01 5.18
CA PRO A 81 6.68 -4.97 6.25
C PRO A 81 6.38 -6.37 5.69
N ARG A 82 6.89 -7.40 6.36
CA ARG A 82 6.62 -8.81 6.01
C ARG A 82 5.15 -9.21 6.16
N ALA A 83 4.38 -8.44 6.92
CA ALA A 83 2.98 -8.68 7.23
C ALA A 83 2.06 -7.73 6.46
N ARG A 84 0.88 -8.24 6.08
CA ARG A 84 -0.28 -7.42 5.73
C ARG A 84 -0.76 -6.63 6.95
N LEU A 85 -1.21 -5.40 6.75
CA LEU A 85 -1.68 -4.52 7.82
C LEU A 85 -3.18 -4.33 7.82
N LEU A 86 -3.85 -4.41 6.66
CA LEU A 86 -5.31 -4.30 6.56
C LEU A 86 -5.86 -5.48 5.78
N TYR A 87 -6.95 -6.06 6.25
CA TYR A 87 -7.65 -7.17 5.61
C TYR A 87 -9.10 -7.20 6.11
N ALA A 88 -10.00 -7.77 5.30
CA ALA A 88 -11.40 -7.88 5.66
C ALA A 88 -11.58 -8.77 6.90
N THR A 89 -12.33 -8.28 7.88
CA THR A 89 -12.63 -8.97 9.14
C THR A 89 -14.08 -8.80 9.57
N GLU A 90 -14.74 -7.73 9.16
CA GLU A 90 -16.12 -7.46 9.55
C GLU A 90 -17.10 -8.29 8.70
N PRO A 91 -18.24 -8.73 9.25
CA PRO A 91 -19.22 -9.51 8.49
C PRO A 91 -19.64 -8.84 7.19
N TRP A 92 -19.87 -7.53 7.22
CA TRP A 92 -20.26 -6.77 6.05
C TRP A 92 -19.16 -6.66 4.99
N GLU A 93 -17.88 -6.85 5.35
CA GLU A 93 -16.75 -6.86 4.41
C GLU A 93 -16.59 -8.22 3.71
N LEU A 94 -17.16 -9.28 4.28
CA LEU A 94 -17.07 -10.66 3.79
C LEU A 94 -18.34 -11.12 3.07
N GLU A 95 -19.48 -10.47 3.35
CA GLU A 95 -20.76 -10.74 2.73
C GLU A 95 -20.88 -10.05 1.36
N GLY A 96 -21.20 -10.84 0.32
CA GLY A 96 -21.48 -10.33 -1.01
C GLY A 96 -21.46 -11.40 -2.09
N GLU A 97 -21.63 -10.98 -3.35
CA GLU A 97 -21.47 -11.86 -4.52
C GLU A 97 -19.99 -12.19 -4.76
N PHE A 98 -19.09 -11.32 -4.30
CA PHE A 98 -17.66 -11.55 -4.35
C PHE A 98 -17.21 -12.37 -3.14
N THR A 99 -17.01 -13.67 -3.35
CA THR A 99 -16.75 -14.65 -2.28
C THR A 99 -15.32 -14.67 -1.74
N VAL A 100 -14.41 -13.93 -2.39
CA VAL A 100 -13.01 -13.81 -1.95
C VAL A 100 -12.90 -12.63 -0.98
N PRO A 101 -12.34 -12.78 0.23
CA PRO A 101 -12.14 -11.65 1.14
C PRO A 101 -11.42 -10.51 0.44
N CYS A 102 -12.01 -9.32 0.43
CA CYS A 102 -11.47 -8.19 -0.33
C CYS A 102 -11.54 -6.93 0.50
N LEU A 103 -10.38 -6.37 0.83
CA LEU A 103 -10.24 -5.01 1.33
C LEU A 103 -9.25 -4.27 0.44
N PHE A 104 -9.73 -3.23 -0.26
CA PHE A 104 -8.95 -2.47 -1.22
C PHE A 104 -8.96 -0.98 -0.92
N THR A 105 -7.85 -0.40 -0.46
CA THR A 105 -7.79 1.05 -0.22
C THR A 105 -7.73 1.80 -1.55
N CYS A 106 -8.62 2.77 -1.75
CA CYS A 106 -8.77 3.50 -3.01
C CYS A 106 -8.51 5.00 -2.87
N SER A 107 -8.47 5.51 -1.64
CA SER A 107 -8.13 6.90 -1.34
C SER A 107 -7.51 7.03 0.05
N GLY A 108 -6.73 8.09 0.25
CA GLY A 108 -6.15 8.43 1.53
C GLY A 108 -5.96 9.94 1.66
N ILE A 109 -6.36 10.51 2.80
CA ILE A 109 -6.20 11.93 3.12
C ILE A 109 -5.57 12.03 4.51
N ARG A 110 -4.45 12.77 4.60
CA ARG A 110 -3.84 13.14 5.87
C ARG A 110 -4.54 14.37 6.43
N LEU A 111 -5.18 14.22 7.58
CA LEU A 111 -5.83 15.29 8.32
C LEU A 111 -4.82 16.03 9.20
N SER A 112 -5.17 17.26 9.59
CA SER A 112 -4.30 18.13 10.39
C SER A 112 -4.08 17.63 11.82
N ASP A 113 -4.93 16.75 12.32
CA ASP A 113 -4.85 16.13 13.65
C ASP A 113 -3.91 14.91 13.71
N GLY A 114 -3.24 14.58 12.59
CA GLY A 114 -2.37 13.41 12.50
C GLY A 114 -3.10 12.11 12.15
N THR A 115 -4.36 12.18 11.73
CA THR A 115 -5.11 11.03 11.21
C THR A 115 -4.85 10.84 9.72
N LEU A 116 -4.60 9.60 9.29
CA LEU A 116 -4.75 9.18 7.90
C LEU A 116 -6.11 8.52 7.74
N LEU A 117 -7.03 9.20 7.07
CA LEU A 117 -8.36 8.69 6.72
C LEU A 117 -8.29 8.06 5.33
N MET A 118 -8.75 6.83 5.19
CA MET A 118 -8.73 6.08 3.93
C MET A 118 -10.11 5.57 3.57
N GLY A 119 -10.49 5.74 2.30
CA GLY A 119 -11.63 5.05 1.72
C GLY A 119 -11.20 3.71 1.13
N TYR A 120 -12.00 2.67 1.33
CA TYR A 120 -11.70 1.34 0.81
C TYR A 120 -12.94 0.65 0.26
N GLY A 121 -12.76 -0.15 -0.79
CA GLY A 121 -13.74 -1.10 -1.27
C GLY A 121 -13.72 -2.38 -0.44
N ALA A 122 -14.90 -2.95 -0.18
CA ALA A 122 -15.08 -4.23 0.48
C ALA A 122 -15.98 -5.16 -0.35
N ALA A 123 -15.54 -6.41 -0.52
CA ALA A 123 -16.20 -7.44 -1.33
C ALA A 123 -16.65 -6.95 -2.72
N ASP A 124 -15.91 -6.03 -3.35
CA ASP A 124 -16.24 -5.38 -4.64
C ASP A 124 -17.68 -4.82 -4.72
N GLN A 125 -18.29 -4.50 -3.57
CA GLN A 125 -19.70 -4.12 -3.49
C GLN A 125 -19.99 -2.93 -2.57
N LYS A 126 -19.16 -2.76 -1.53
CA LYS A 126 -19.38 -1.77 -0.48
C LYS A 126 -18.16 -0.85 -0.36
N ILE A 127 -18.38 0.31 0.24
CA ILE A 127 -17.32 1.27 0.55
C ILE A 127 -17.30 1.46 2.06
N GLY A 128 -16.11 1.35 2.64
CA GLY A 128 -15.83 1.69 4.03
C GLY A 128 -14.89 2.88 4.16
N LEU A 129 -14.84 3.41 5.38
CA LEU A 129 -13.82 4.36 5.81
C LEU A 129 -13.05 3.73 6.96
N LEU A 130 -11.73 3.82 6.91
CA LEU A 130 -10.85 3.45 8.03
C LEU A 130 -9.89 4.60 8.32
N SER A 131 -9.50 4.73 9.58
CA SER A 131 -8.60 5.78 10.02
C SER A 131 -7.48 5.18 10.86
N VAL A 132 -6.25 5.65 10.64
CA VAL A 132 -5.09 5.26 11.44
C VAL A 132 -4.33 6.50 11.91
N ASN A 133 -3.65 6.40 13.05
CA ASN A 133 -2.71 7.44 13.46
C ASN A 133 -1.48 7.40 12.53
N TRP A 134 -1.18 8.55 11.91
CA TRP A 134 -0.12 8.70 10.91
C TRP A 134 1.27 8.35 11.47
N ASP A 135 1.62 8.89 12.63
CA ASP A 135 2.94 8.70 13.22
C ASP A 135 3.14 7.25 13.69
N ALA A 136 2.09 6.62 14.21
CA ALA A 136 2.10 5.21 14.58
C ALA A 136 2.33 4.31 13.35
N LEU A 137 1.66 4.60 12.23
CA LEU A 137 1.88 3.89 10.96
C LEU A 137 3.33 4.04 10.50
N LEU A 138 3.85 5.27 10.42
CA LEU A 138 5.24 5.50 9.99
C LEU A 138 6.26 4.86 10.92
N LYS A 139 6.03 4.92 12.24
CA LYS A 139 6.87 4.23 13.23
C LYS A 139 6.89 2.73 12.97
N ARG A 140 5.73 2.11 12.77
CA ARG A 140 5.60 0.67 12.50
C ARG A 140 6.35 0.24 11.25
N LEU A 141 6.26 1.02 10.17
CA LEU A 141 6.96 0.73 8.91
C LEU A 141 8.47 0.86 9.06
N ARG A 142 8.95 1.90 9.74
CA ARG A 142 10.39 2.10 9.99
C ARG A 142 10.98 1.00 10.87
N GLN A 143 10.25 0.52 11.86
CA GLN A 143 10.67 -0.62 12.68
C GLN A 143 10.76 -1.91 11.86
N ALA A 144 9.86 -2.10 10.88
CA ALA A 144 9.92 -3.25 9.99
C ALA A 144 11.11 -3.21 9.01
N ALA A 145 11.72 -2.05 8.79
CA ALA A 145 12.93 -1.90 7.98
C ALA A 145 14.23 -2.23 8.75
N ALA A 146 14.19 -2.26 10.09
CA ALA A 146 15.36 -2.59 10.90
C ALA A 146 15.71 -4.08 10.76
N PRO A 147 17.01 -4.44 10.63
CA PRO A 147 17.44 -5.83 10.58
C PRO A 147 16.99 -6.58 11.85
N ALA A 148 16.67 -7.87 11.69
CA ALA A 148 16.07 -8.72 12.73
C ALA A 148 16.87 -8.79 14.07
N SER A 149 18.12 -8.32 14.10
CA SER A 149 18.96 -8.24 15.29
C SER A 149 18.54 -7.18 16.32
N GLU A 150 17.60 -6.28 15.99
CA GLU A 150 17.16 -5.19 16.89
C GLU A 150 15.70 -5.32 17.37
N GLN A 151 14.99 -6.39 16.99
CA GLN A 151 13.56 -6.57 17.31
C GLN A 151 13.29 -7.41 18.56
N SER A 152 14.31 -7.77 19.36
CA SER A 152 14.17 -8.40 20.67
C SER A 152 14.46 -7.40 21.79
N GLY A 153 13.43 -6.63 22.19
CA GLY A 153 13.57 -5.65 23.26
C GLY A 153 12.27 -4.92 23.58
N GLU A 154 11.28 -5.67 24.09
CA GLU A 154 10.36 -5.36 25.21
C GLU A 154 9.13 -6.28 25.18
#